data_AF-A0AAU6WT42-F1
#
_entry.id   AF-A0AAU6WT42-F1
#
_cell.length_a   1.000
_cell.length_b   1.000
_cell.length_c   1.000
_cell.angle_alpha   90.00
_cell.angle_beta   90.00
_cell.angle_gamma   90.00
#
_symmetry.space_group_name_H-M   'P 1'
#
loop_
_entity.id
_entity.type
_entity.pdbx_description
1 polymer ?
#
loop_
_entity_poly.entity_id
_entity_poly.type
_entity_poly.pdbx_seq_one_letter_code
_entity_poly.pdbx_strand_id
1 'polypeptide(L)'
;MLDPEQYVKDFHQLFAPVAYEVIIKDDTAKAGQLLALIKKTHALIWINALWPELCAGHDDDLAIDKPEENWGWILKKGAAIIQTDRPEALIRYLKSKNRKYED
;
A
#
# COMPACT_ATOMS: atom_id res chain seq x y z
N MET A 1 -1.63 19.87 14.41
CA MET A 1 -1.83 18.65 13.62
C MET A 1 -1.12 18.86 12.30
N LEU A 2 -0.34 17.89 11.84
CA LEU A 2 0.52 18.05 10.66
C LEU A 2 -0.34 18.03 9.38
N ASP A 3 -0.08 18.95 8.45
CA ASP A 3 -0.74 19.01 7.14
C ASP A 3 -0.12 17.94 6.23
N PRO A 4 -0.88 16.92 5.77
CA PRO A 4 -0.37 15.85 4.92
C PRO A 4 0.28 16.35 3.62
N GLU A 5 -0.24 17.43 3.04
CA GLU A 5 0.31 17.98 1.79
C GLU A 5 1.69 18.58 2.02
N GLN A 6 1.82 19.41 3.06
CA GLN A 6 3.09 20.00 3.44
C GLN A 6 4.12 18.92 3.83
N TYR A 7 3.70 17.88 4.56
CA TYR A 7 4.58 16.76 4.91
C TYR A 7 5.16 16.06 3.68
N VAL A 8 4.29 15.62 2.76
CA VAL A 8 4.72 14.87 1.56
C VAL A 8 5.64 15.75 0.72
N LYS A 9 5.30 17.03 0.56
CA LYS A 9 6.13 18.00 -0.15
C LYS A 9 7.51 18.15 0.47
N ASP A 10 7.60 18.45 1.76
CA ASP A 10 8.88 18.68 2.45
C ASP A 10 9.73 17.41 2.47
N PHE A 11 9.12 16.27 2.82
CA PHE A 11 9.82 14.99 2.82
C PHE A 11 10.36 14.64 1.42
N HIS A 12 9.56 14.85 0.37
CA HIS A 12 10.00 14.60 -0.99
C HIS A 12 11.14 15.53 -1.42
N GLN A 13 11.06 16.82 -1.07
CA GLN A 13 12.11 17.78 -1.39
C GLN A 13 13.44 17.48 -0.67
N LEU A 14 13.36 16.99 0.57
CA LEU A 14 14.54 16.67 1.37
C LEU A 14 15.20 15.35 0.96
N PHE A 15 14.40 14.33 0.63
CA PHE A 15 14.90 12.96 0.47
C PHE A 15 14.77 12.38 -0.93
N ALA A 16 13.91 12.93 -1.79
CA ALA A 16 13.57 12.38 -3.12
C ALA A 16 13.37 10.85 -3.10
N PRO A 17 12.52 10.31 -2.20
CA PRO A 17 12.43 8.87 -1.97
C PRO A 17 11.83 8.15 -3.18
N VAL A 18 12.33 6.95 -3.46
CA VAL A 18 11.75 6.05 -4.48
C VAL A 18 10.40 5.49 -4.04
N ALA A 19 10.21 5.27 -2.74
CA ALA A 19 8.98 4.72 -2.17
C ALA A 19 8.67 5.30 -0.79
N TYR A 20 7.39 5.27 -0.43
CA TYR A 20 6.90 5.56 0.91
C TYR A 20 6.25 4.30 1.49
N GLU A 21 6.75 3.84 2.64
CA GLU A 21 6.01 2.90 3.47
C GLU A 21 4.89 3.65 4.19
N VAL A 22 3.67 3.14 4.07
CA VAL A 22 2.48 3.75 4.67
C VAL A 22 1.75 2.74 5.54
N ILE A 23 1.39 3.18 6.74
CA ILE A 23 0.50 2.47 7.66
C ILE A 23 -0.88 3.11 7.53
N ILE A 24 -1.87 2.31 7.15
CA ILE A 24 -3.26 2.74 7.08
C ILE A 24 -4.00 2.07 8.20
N LYS A 25 -4.25 2.80 9.29
CA LYS A 25 -5.00 2.26 10.43
C LYS A 25 -6.47 2.07 10.10
N ASP A 26 -7.07 3.08 9.45
CA ASP A 26 -8.50 3.14 9.12
C ASP A 26 -8.68 3.66 7.69
N ASP A 27 -9.63 3.07 6.93
CA ASP A 27 -9.92 3.50 5.55
C ASP A 27 -10.73 4.80 5.52
N THR A 28 -10.01 5.91 5.75
CA THR A 28 -10.59 7.26 5.81
C THR A 28 -10.28 8.06 4.54
N ALA A 29 -11.11 9.08 4.28
CA ALA A 29 -10.85 10.03 3.19
C ALA A 29 -9.47 10.70 3.30
N LYS A 30 -9.00 10.97 4.53
CA LYS A 30 -7.68 11.55 4.79
C LYS A 30 -6.54 10.61 4.40
N ALA A 31 -6.68 9.31 4.67
CA ALA A 31 -5.72 8.31 4.19
C ALA A 31 -5.68 8.30 2.65
N GLY A 32 -6.84 8.29 1.99
CA GLY A 32 -6.93 8.38 0.53
C GLY A 32 -6.26 9.64 -0.05
N GLN A 33 -6.44 10.79 0.59
CA GLN A 33 -5.78 12.04 0.21
C GLN A 33 -4.25 11.95 0.32
N LEU A 34 -3.73 11.37 1.41
CA LEU A 34 -2.29 11.17 1.59
C LEU A 34 -1.69 10.28 0.49
N LEU A 35 -2.34 9.16 0.17
CA LEU A 35 -1.89 8.26 -0.90
C LEU A 35 -1.90 8.96 -2.27
N ALA A 36 -2.93 9.77 -2.54
CA ALA A 36 -3.01 10.56 -3.76
C ALA A 36 -1.88 11.60 -3.85
N LEU A 37 -1.49 12.23 -2.72
CA LEU A 37 -0.37 13.16 -2.66
C LEU A 37 0.97 12.46 -2.92
N ILE A 38 1.20 11.29 -2.31
CA ILE A 38 2.40 10.47 -2.56
C ILE A 38 2.47 10.09 -4.04
N LYS A 39 1.36 9.62 -4.63
CA LYS A 39 1.33 9.23 -6.04
C LYS A 39 1.68 10.40 -6.99
N LYS A 40 1.33 11.64 -6.63
CA LYS A 40 1.69 12.84 -7.41
C LYS A 40 3.19 13.14 -7.42
N THR A 41 3.96 12.63 -6.46
CA THR A 41 5.43 12.78 -6.45
C THR A 41 6.13 11.74 -7.33
N HIS A 42 5.38 10.83 -7.98
CA HIS A 42 5.87 9.67 -8.72
C HIS A 42 6.64 8.63 -7.88
N ALA A 43 6.67 8.78 -6.56
CA ALA A 43 7.17 7.75 -5.66
C ALA A 43 6.18 6.57 -5.56
N LEU A 44 6.73 5.39 -5.27
CA LEU A 44 5.97 4.17 -5.06
C LEU A 44 5.29 4.16 -3.68
N ILE A 45 4.14 3.51 -3.60
CA ILE A 45 3.45 3.25 -2.33
C ILE A 45 3.78 1.82 -1.90
N TRP A 46 4.27 1.67 -0.68
CA TRP A 46 4.50 0.40 0.00
C TRP A 46 3.49 0.23 1.13
N ILE A 47 2.70 -0.85 1.10
CA ILE A 47 1.76 -1.22 2.17
C ILE A 47 2.13 -2.57 2.78
N ASN A 48 2.03 -2.69 4.09
CA ASN A 48 2.25 -3.95 4.81
C ASN A 48 0.92 -4.69 5.03
N ALA A 49 0.82 -5.93 4.56
CA ALA A 49 -0.36 -6.79 4.72
C ALA A 49 -0.27 -7.69 5.98
N LEU A 50 0.72 -7.47 6.86
CA LEU A 50 1.04 -8.40 7.93
C LEU A 50 -0.04 -8.46 9.03
N TRP A 51 -0.60 -7.31 9.41
CA TRP A 51 -1.54 -7.19 10.52
C TRP A 51 -2.65 -6.17 10.19
N PRO A 52 -3.86 -6.33 10.74
CA PRO A 52 -5.01 -5.46 10.46
C PRO A 52 -4.70 -3.96 10.59
N GLU A 53 -3.95 -3.58 11.62
CA GLU A 53 -3.66 -2.18 11.95
C GLU A 53 -2.71 -1.50 10.94
N LEU A 54 -2.06 -2.28 10.07
CA LEU A 54 -1.14 -1.78 9.05
C LEU A 54 -1.85 -1.48 7.72
N CYS A 55 -3.00 -2.11 7.48
CA CYS A 55 -3.70 -2.12 6.20
C CYS A 55 -5.23 -2.05 6.35
N ALA A 56 -5.73 -1.32 7.35
CA ALA A 56 -7.14 -1.05 7.61
C ALA A 56 -8.02 -2.31 7.69
N GLY A 57 -7.48 -3.39 8.26
CA GLY A 57 -8.15 -4.68 8.37
C GLY A 57 -7.95 -5.64 7.20
N HIS A 58 -7.18 -5.27 6.17
CA HIS A 58 -6.99 -6.09 4.96
C HIS A 58 -5.69 -6.92 4.99
N ASP A 59 -5.51 -7.70 6.04
CA ASP A 59 -4.28 -8.46 6.30
C ASP A 59 -4.18 -9.78 5.52
N ASP A 60 -3.04 -10.45 5.67
CA ASP A 60 -2.67 -11.68 4.98
C ASP A 60 -3.57 -12.85 5.37
N ASP A 61 -3.99 -12.95 6.64
CA ASP A 61 -4.85 -14.03 7.12
C ASP A 61 -6.22 -13.99 6.43
N LEU A 62 -6.83 -12.82 6.27
CA LEU A 62 -8.08 -12.68 5.50
C LEU A 62 -7.84 -12.80 3.99
N ALA A 63 -6.66 -12.42 3.50
CA ALA A 63 -6.33 -12.49 2.08
C ALA A 63 -6.19 -13.91 1.54
N ILE A 64 -5.81 -14.88 2.39
CA ILE A 64 -5.76 -16.29 1.99
C ILE A 64 -7.13 -16.79 1.51
N ASP A 65 -8.19 -16.48 2.26
CA ASP A 65 -9.54 -16.92 1.92
C ASP A 65 -10.23 -15.98 0.92
N LYS A 66 -9.96 -14.67 1.02
CA LYS A 66 -10.62 -13.62 0.24
C LYS A 66 -9.61 -12.64 -0.36
N PRO A 67 -8.80 -13.07 -1.35
CA PRO A 67 -7.67 -12.28 -1.82
C PRO A 67 -8.06 -10.98 -2.54
N GLU A 68 -9.18 -10.95 -3.25
CA GLU A 68 -9.67 -9.73 -3.92
C GLU A 68 -10.20 -8.68 -2.93
N GLU A 69 -10.79 -9.12 -1.82
CA GLU A 69 -11.29 -8.23 -0.77
C GLU A 69 -10.14 -7.62 0.03
N ASN A 70 -8.99 -8.30 0.13
CA ASN A 70 -7.86 -7.88 0.98
C ASN A 70 -6.65 -7.41 0.18
N TRP A 71 -5.86 -8.31 -0.43
CA TRP A 71 -4.77 -7.88 -1.33
C TRP A 71 -5.27 -7.04 -2.50
N GLY A 72 -6.47 -7.33 -3.03
CA GLY A 72 -7.11 -6.49 -4.04
C GLY A 72 -7.44 -5.09 -3.56
N TRP A 73 -7.82 -4.91 -2.29
CA TRP A 73 -7.98 -3.60 -1.69
C TRP A 73 -6.63 -2.85 -1.62
N ILE A 74 -5.56 -3.52 -1.20
CA ILE A 74 -4.21 -2.93 -1.15
C ILE A 74 -3.77 -2.44 -2.54
N LEU A 75 -3.99 -3.25 -3.57
CA LEU A 75 -3.73 -2.87 -4.97
C LEU A 75 -4.58 -1.69 -5.43
N LYS A 76 -5.87 -1.64 -5.04
CA LYS A 76 -6.79 -0.52 -5.36
C LYS A 76 -6.36 0.78 -4.69
N LYS A 77 -5.69 0.72 -3.53
CA LYS A 77 -5.06 1.88 -2.87
C LYS A 77 -3.81 2.40 -3.59
N GLY A 78 -3.37 1.71 -4.64
CA GLY A 78 -2.26 2.15 -5.48
C GLY A 78 -0.90 1.66 -5.01
N ALA A 79 -0.85 0.68 -4.11
CA ALA A 79 0.39 0.03 -3.72
C ALA A 79 1.10 -0.57 -4.94
N ALA A 80 2.39 -0.27 -5.05
CA ALA A 80 3.30 -0.91 -5.98
C ALA A 80 4.16 -1.97 -5.26
N ILE A 81 4.33 -1.83 -3.95
CA ILE A 81 5.04 -2.76 -3.09
C ILE A 81 4.08 -3.24 -2.00
N ILE A 82 4.02 -4.56 -1.79
CA ILE A 82 3.25 -5.19 -0.72
C ILE A 82 4.21 -6.06 0.08
N GLN A 83 4.38 -5.76 1.38
CA GLN A 83 5.09 -6.65 2.30
C GLN A 83 4.08 -7.64 2.90
N THR A 84 4.40 -8.93 2.84
CA THR A 84 3.51 -10.03 3.21
C THR A 84 4.29 -11.14 3.91
N ASP A 85 3.65 -11.90 4.79
CA ASP A 85 4.16 -13.15 5.36
C ASP A 85 3.62 -14.40 4.62
N ARG A 86 2.83 -14.20 3.55
CA ARG A 86 2.31 -15.23 2.63
C ARG A 86 2.83 -15.00 1.18
N PRO A 87 4.15 -14.88 0.95
CA PRO A 87 4.70 -14.46 -0.34
C PRO A 87 4.27 -15.35 -1.51
N GLU A 88 4.23 -16.67 -1.32
CA GLU A 88 3.82 -17.61 -2.38
C GLU A 88 2.36 -17.39 -2.80
N ALA A 89 1.45 -17.25 -1.82
CA ALA A 89 0.03 -17.05 -2.09
C ALA A 89 -0.23 -15.67 -2.73
N LEU A 90 0.45 -14.62 -2.26
CA LEU A 90 0.39 -13.30 -2.88
C LEU A 90 0.88 -13.35 -4.33
N ILE A 91 2.00 -14.03 -4.63
CA ILE A 91 2.52 -14.18 -5.99
C ILE A 91 1.48 -14.87 -6.90
N ARG A 92 0.85 -15.95 -6.44
CA ARG A 92 -0.21 -16.64 -7.20
C ARG A 92 -1.38 -15.71 -7.48
N TYR A 93 -1.81 -14.94 -6.48
CA TYR A 93 -2.86 -13.94 -6.64
C TYR A 93 -2.47 -12.85 -7.66
N LEU A 94 -1.29 -12.25 -7.54
CA LEU A 94 -0.82 -11.22 -8.47
C LEU A 94 -0.74 -11.74 -9.91
N LYS A 95 -0.24 -12.97 -10.11
CA LYS A 95 -0.22 -13.64 -11.43
C LYS A 95 -1.63 -13.81 -11.99
N SER A 96 -2.61 -14.20 -11.17
CA SER A 96 -4.03 -14.29 -11.60
C SER A 96 -4.63 -12.94 -12.01
N LYS A 97 -4.05 -11.83 -11.55
CA LYS A 97 -4.43 -10.46 -11.93
C LYS A 97 -3.61 -9.91 -13.11
N ASN A 98 -2.83 -10.75 -13.80
CA ASN A 98 -1.89 -10.35 -14.85
C ASN A 98 -0.90 -9.27 -14.39
N ARG A 99 -0.56 -9.23 -13.10
CA ARG A 99 0.49 -8.35 -12.57
C ARG A 99 1.80 -9.11 -12.56
N LYS A 100 2.86 -8.42 -12.98
CA LYS A 100 4.21 -8.98 -13.01
C LYS A 100 4.84 -8.82 -11.63
N TYR A 101 5.42 -9.91 -11.15
CA TYR A 101 6.57 -9.89 -10.26
C TYR A 101 7.77 -9.94 -11.23
N GLU A 102 8.69 -8.97 -11.15
CA GLU A 102 9.92 -9.02 -11.95
C GLU A 102 10.94 -9.85 -11.18
N ASP A 103 11.43 -10.93 -11.82
CA ASP A 103 12.56 -11.76 -11.36
C ASP A 103 13.90 -11.09 -11.71
#